data_AF-A0A2E8U7J4-F1
#
_entry.id   AF-A0A2E8U7J4-F1
#
_cell.length_a   1.000
_cell.length_b   1.000
_cell.length_c   1.000
_cell.angle_alpha   90.00
_cell.angle_beta   90.00
_cell.angle_gamma   90.00
#
_symmetry.space_group_name_H-M   'P 1'
#
loop_
_entity.id
_entity.type
_entity.pdbx_description
1 polymer ?
#
loop_
_entity_poly.entity_id
_entity_poly.type
_entity_poly.pdbx_seq_one_letter_code
_entity_poly.pdbx_strand_id
1 'polypeptide(L)'
;QELAKDYPEVVVAFLKAVIDAGDWVREDPMRAAESLEKWTGVEKEVQYLYFSKGGHLTLEPTIKDKWVEALEFNHGVLEREKKIPPLDFGKWITDEYIRAAYKEKALDYEKDLKDIHDPVVAHKTLPMEIWHAKDGIKTYASVGDFLKAIADFNKVAQKLNATYVYDKTTGLKLFGKMAFYVQAKDGAMTTFLRKQDADSYAAKVGGKVIGLEEAIASMTG
;
A
#
# COMPACT_ATOMS: atom_id res chain seq x y z
N GLN A 1 29.67 -0.96 12.54
CA GLN A 1 30.35 -2.00 11.73
C GLN A 1 30.97 -3.09 12.59
N GLU A 2 31.48 -2.79 13.79
CA GLU A 2 32.03 -3.82 14.71
C GLU A 2 31.01 -4.89 15.09
N LEU A 3 29.79 -4.51 15.50
CA LEU A 3 28.73 -5.49 15.83
C LEU A 3 28.45 -6.51 14.72
N ALA A 4 28.38 -6.07 13.46
CA ALA A 4 28.06 -6.96 12.35
C ALA A 4 29.23 -7.90 11.98
N LYS A 5 30.47 -7.48 12.25
CA LYS A 5 31.67 -8.29 12.04
C LYS A 5 31.90 -9.27 13.19
N ASP A 6 31.69 -8.82 14.42
CA ASP A 6 31.98 -9.59 15.62
C ASP A 6 30.83 -10.55 15.97
N TYR A 7 29.59 -10.19 15.60
CA TYR A 7 28.37 -10.95 15.90
C TYR A 7 27.43 -11.03 14.66
N PRO A 8 27.91 -11.61 13.53
CA PRO A 8 27.12 -11.73 12.31
C PRO A 8 25.82 -12.51 12.53
N GLU A 9 25.81 -13.49 13.43
CA GLU A 9 24.65 -14.30 13.78
C GLU A 9 23.52 -13.48 14.41
N VAL A 10 23.85 -12.42 15.17
CA VAL A 10 22.85 -11.52 15.77
C VAL A 10 22.18 -10.68 14.68
N VAL A 11 22.95 -10.18 13.72
CA VAL A 11 22.43 -9.43 12.58
C VAL A 11 21.54 -10.31 11.70
N VAL A 12 21.97 -11.54 11.41
CA VAL A 12 21.17 -12.52 10.66
C VAL A 12 19.89 -12.88 11.42
N ALA A 13 19.97 -13.10 12.74
CA ALA A 13 18.79 -13.36 13.57
C ALA A 13 17.78 -12.20 13.55
N PHE A 14 18.27 -10.96 13.64
CA PHE A 14 17.42 -9.77 13.51
C PHE A 14 16.73 -9.70 12.15
N LEU A 15 17.45 -9.94 11.05
CA LEU A 15 16.88 -9.91 9.69
C LEU A 15 15.86 -11.03 9.47
N LYS A 16 16.05 -12.22 10.05
CA LYS A 16 15.02 -13.26 10.08
C LYS A 16 13.75 -12.78 10.79
N ALA A 17 13.90 -12.09 11.93
CA ALA A 17 12.76 -11.50 12.63
C ALA A 17 12.06 -10.40 11.82
N VAL A 18 12.78 -9.62 11.00
CA VAL A 18 12.19 -8.66 10.05
C VAL A 18 11.35 -9.38 8.99
N ILE A 19 11.85 -10.48 8.44
CA ILE A 19 11.08 -11.32 7.49
C ILE A 19 9.82 -11.87 8.16
N ASP A 20 9.97 -12.45 9.37
CA ASP A 20 8.85 -13.02 10.13
C ASP A 20 7.80 -11.94 10.48
N ALA A 21 8.23 -10.73 10.80
CA ALA A 21 7.33 -9.60 11.04
C ALA A 21 6.55 -9.22 9.77
N GLY A 22 7.20 -9.23 8.60
CA GLY A 22 6.52 -9.03 7.32
C GLY A 22 5.45 -10.09 7.06
N ASP A 23 5.76 -11.36 7.31
CA ASP A 23 4.81 -12.47 7.16
C ASP A 23 3.64 -12.37 8.14
N TRP A 24 3.92 -12.00 9.39
CA TRP A 24 2.92 -11.75 10.40
C TRP A 24 1.92 -10.64 10.00
N VAL A 25 2.41 -9.55 9.39
CA VAL A 25 1.55 -8.49 8.86
C VAL A 25 0.70 -8.99 7.69
N ARG A 26 1.26 -9.83 6.81
CA ARG A 26 0.53 -10.39 5.65
C ARG A 26 -0.56 -11.38 6.07
N GLU A 27 -0.34 -12.13 7.15
CA GLU A 27 -1.28 -13.13 7.66
C GLU A 27 -2.59 -12.46 8.13
N ASP A 28 -2.48 -11.38 8.90
CA ASP A 28 -3.63 -10.62 9.39
C ASP A 28 -3.33 -9.10 9.43
N PRO A 29 -3.47 -8.40 8.29
CA PRO A 29 -3.16 -6.98 8.20
C PRO A 29 -4.09 -6.11 9.04
N MET A 30 -5.30 -6.57 9.37
CA MET A 30 -6.23 -5.84 10.22
C MET A 30 -5.74 -5.84 11.67
N ARG A 31 -5.37 -7.02 12.18
CA ARG A 31 -4.74 -7.17 13.50
C ARG A 31 -3.43 -6.42 13.58
N ALA A 32 -2.61 -6.47 12.53
CA ALA A 32 -1.37 -5.72 12.47
C ALA A 32 -1.59 -4.21 12.57
N ALA A 33 -2.52 -3.67 11.78
CA ALA A 33 -2.88 -2.26 11.81
C ALA A 33 -3.36 -1.80 13.19
N GLU A 34 -4.22 -2.58 13.85
CA GLU A 34 -4.68 -2.30 15.22
C GLU A 34 -3.56 -2.35 16.27
N SER A 35 -2.59 -3.25 16.09
CA SER A 35 -1.43 -3.30 16.97
C SER A 35 -0.49 -2.12 16.75
N LEU A 36 -0.26 -1.75 15.49
CA LEU A 36 0.62 -0.63 15.12
C LEU A 36 0.04 0.71 15.57
N GLU A 37 -1.28 0.90 15.51
CA GLU A 37 -1.94 2.09 16.04
C GLU A 37 -1.64 2.30 17.52
N LYS A 38 -1.73 1.26 18.34
CA LYS A 38 -1.42 1.34 19.78
C LYS A 38 0.02 1.75 20.05
N TRP A 39 0.95 1.33 19.19
CA TRP A 39 2.38 1.61 19.35
C TRP A 39 2.78 2.98 18.80
N THR A 40 2.24 3.35 17.64
CA THR A 40 2.67 4.51 16.86
C THR A 40 1.78 5.74 17.04
N GLY A 41 0.53 5.54 17.46
CA GLY A 41 -0.52 6.56 17.48
C GLY A 41 -1.09 6.91 16.10
N VAL A 42 -0.60 6.29 15.02
CA VAL A 42 -1.14 6.45 13.66
C VAL A 42 -2.39 5.59 13.52
N GLU A 43 -3.47 6.16 12.99
CA GLU A 43 -4.76 5.50 12.89
C GLU A 43 -4.67 4.17 12.15
N LYS A 44 -5.35 3.15 12.68
CA LYS A 44 -5.31 1.80 12.10
C LYS A 44 -5.80 1.76 10.64
N GLU A 45 -6.70 2.65 10.25
CA GLU A 45 -7.18 2.76 8.88
C GLU A 45 -6.08 3.24 7.93
N VAL A 46 -5.18 4.11 8.42
CA VAL A 46 -3.99 4.53 7.67
C VAL A 46 -2.98 3.39 7.63
N GLN A 47 -2.69 2.74 8.76
CA GLN A 47 -1.79 1.58 8.78
C GLN A 47 -2.25 0.48 7.79
N TYR A 48 -3.54 0.16 7.79
CA TYR A 48 -4.13 -0.81 6.88
C TYR A 48 -3.99 -0.38 5.41
N LEU A 49 -4.15 0.91 5.08
CA LEU A 49 -3.91 1.43 3.72
C LEU A 49 -2.50 1.12 3.21
N TYR A 50 -1.49 1.17 4.07
CA TYR A 50 -0.10 0.91 3.69
C TYR A 50 0.27 -0.58 3.71
N PHE A 51 -0.16 -1.31 4.74
CA PHE A 51 0.34 -2.66 5.05
C PHE A 51 -0.57 -3.81 4.59
N SER A 52 -1.83 -3.54 4.23
CA SER A 52 -2.76 -4.59 3.76
C SER A 52 -2.44 -5.09 2.36
N LYS A 53 -3.11 -6.16 1.94
CA LYS A 53 -3.10 -6.60 0.54
C LYS A 53 -3.61 -5.46 -0.36
N GLY A 54 -2.84 -5.13 -1.39
CA GLY A 54 -3.11 -3.96 -2.24
C GLY A 54 -2.60 -2.63 -1.67
N GLY A 55 -1.98 -2.64 -0.48
CA GLY A 55 -1.42 -1.45 0.15
C GLY A 55 -0.19 -0.90 -0.55
N HIS A 56 0.31 0.22 -0.04
CA HIS A 56 1.41 0.97 -0.64
C HIS A 56 2.80 0.36 -0.36
N LEU A 57 2.94 -0.42 0.72
CA LEU A 57 4.23 -0.98 1.12
C LEU A 57 4.36 -2.45 0.72
N THR A 58 5.52 -2.78 0.19
CA THR A 58 6.02 -4.15 0.13
C THR A 58 6.86 -4.42 1.38
N LEU A 59 6.66 -5.59 1.99
CA LEU A 59 7.33 -5.96 3.26
C LEU A 59 8.48 -6.95 3.06
N GLU A 60 8.83 -7.24 1.81
CA GLU A 60 10.02 -8.03 1.53
C GLU A 60 11.27 -7.12 1.71
N PRO A 61 12.32 -7.57 2.41
CA PRO A 61 13.44 -6.72 2.79
C PRO A 61 14.67 -6.81 1.86
N THR A 62 14.50 -7.18 0.59
CA THR A 62 15.62 -7.20 -0.38
C THR A 62 16.13 -5.79 -0.68
N ILE A 63 17.44 -5.68 -0.90
CA ILE A 63 18.12 -4.42 -1.19
C ILE A 63 18.22 -4.31 -2.71
N LYS A 64 17.18 -3.74 -3.33
CA LYS A 64 17.12 -3.56 -4.78
C LYS A 64 18.02 -2.43 -5.25
N ASP A 65 18.60 -2.58 -6.45
CA ASP A 65 19.45 -1.55 -7.07
C ASP A 65 18.75 -0.19 -7.15
N LYS A 66 17.46 -0.18 -7.51
CA LYS A 66 16.65 1.06 -7.55
C LYS A 66 16.54 1.76 -6.19
N TRP A 67 16.58 1.02 -5.08
CA TRP A 67 16.58 1.61 -3.73
C TRP A 67 17.93 2.26 -3.42
N VAL A 68 19.02 1.63 -3.86
CA VAL A 68 20.37 2.19 -3.75
C VAL A 68 20.50 3.46 -4.59
N GLU A 69 20.09 3.42 -5.86
CA GLU A 69 20.06 4.60 -6.75
C GLU A 69 19.25 5.76 -6.16
N ALA A 70 18.06 5.46 -5.62
CA ALA A 70 17.23 6.47 -4.96
C ALA A 70 17.91 7.05 -3.71
N LEU A 71 18.56 6.22 -2.91
CA LEU A 71 19.30 6.65 -1.74
C LEU A 71 20.49 7.55 -2.11
N GLU A 72 21.27 7.16 -3.13
CA GLU A 72 22.38 7.95 -3.68
C GLU A 72 21.91 9.31 -4.18
N PHE A 73 20.80 9.34 -4.94
CA PHE A 73 20.20 10.58 -5.40
C PHE A 73 19.78 11.48 -4.24
N ASN A 74 19.05 10.94 -3.26
CA ASN A 74 18.56 11.70 -2.12
C ASN A 74 19.71 12.25 -1.26
N HIS A 75 20.74 11.44 -1.02
CA HIS A 75 21.94 11.87 -0.29
C HIS A 75 22.70 12.95 -1.05
N GLY A 76 22.87 12.81 -2.37
CA GLY A 76 23.50 13.83 -3.22
C GLY A 76 22.75 15.18 -3.21
N VAL A 77 21.42 15.17 -3.08
CA VAL A 77 20.65 16.40 -2.82
C VAL A 77 21.05 17.01 -1.47
N LEU A 78 21.13 16.22 -0.40
CA LEU A 78 21.52 16.71 0.92
C LEU A 78 22.98 17.20 0.96
N GLU A 79 23.91 16.53 0.29
CA GLU A 79 25.29 17.01 0.16
C GLU A 79 25.33 18.41 -0.44
N ARG A 80 24.56 18.64 -1.51
CA ARG A 80 24.50 19.95 -2.18
C ARG A 80 23.78 21.01 -1.34
N GLU A 81 22.60 20.69 -0.80
CA GLU A 81 21.73 21.67 -0.14
C GLU A 81 22.10 21.91 1.33
N LYS A 82 22.74 20.93 1.99
CA LYS A 82 23.04 20.94 3.43
C LYS A 82 24.53 20.74 3.74
N LYS A 83 25.39 20.52 2.74
CA LYS A 83 26.85 20.34 2.91
C LYS A 83 27.20 19.21 3.89
N ILE A 84 26.42 18.13 3.89
CA ILE A 84 26.77 16.93 4.64
C ILE A 84 27.98 16.23 3.98
N PRO A 85 28.78 15.46 4.74
CA PRO A 85 29.93 14.74 4.18
C PRO A 85 29.51 13.71 3.12
N PRO A 86 30.40 13.43 2.15
CA PRO A 86 30.14 12.39 1.17
C PRO A 86 30.08 11.01 1.80
N LEU A 87 29.21 10.14 1.26
CA LEU A 87 29.04 8.77 1.72
C LEU A 87 29.52 7.77 0.67
N ASP A 88 30.32 6.81 1.11
CA ASP A 88 30.75 5.67 0.29
C ASP A 88 29.72 4.53 0.43
N PHE A 89 28.76 4.49 -0.50
CA PHE A 89 27.64 3.53 -0.47
C PHE A 89 28.11 2.09 -0.57
N GLY A 90 29.17 1.80 -1.33
CA GLY A 90 29.72 0.45 -1.47
C GLY A 90 30.34 -0.09 -0.18
N LYS A 91 30.77 0.79 0.74
CA LYS A 91 31.20 0.39 2.09
C LYS A 91 30.07 0.36 3.11
N TRP A 92 28.99 1.08 2.85
CA TRP A 92 27.90 1.26 3.79
C TRP A 92 26.79 0.23 3.61
N ILE A 93 26.56 -0.20 2.37
CA ILE A 93 25.52 -1.14 1.99
C ILE A 93 26.15 -2.52 1.76
N THR A 94 25.59 -3.52 2.42
CA THR A 94 25.87 -4.94 2.15
C THR A 94 24.58 -5.73 2.27
N ASP A 95 24.34 -6.64 1.32
CA ASP A 95 23.22 -7.57 1.35
C ASP A 95 23.61 -8.96 1.90
N GLU A 96 24.88 -9.14 2.30
CA GLU A 96 25.43 -10.42 2.77
C GLU A 96 24.57 -11.04 3.89
N TYR A 97 24.22 -10.25 4.90
CA TYR A 97 23.45 -10.74 6.06
C TYR A 97 22.00 -11.08 5.72
N ILE A 98 21.35 -10.30 4.83
CA ILE A 98 19.96 -10.60 4.44
C ILE A 98 19.92 -11.82 3.51
N ARG A 99 20.93 -12.01 2.65
CA ARG A 99 21.09 -13.25 1.87
C ARG A 99 21.29 -14.47 2.75
N ALA A 100 22.11 -14.35 3.81
CA ALA A 100 22.28 -15.42 4.79
C ALA A 100 20.94 -15.76 5.50
N ALA A 101 20.18 -14.74 5.91
CA ALA A 101 18.86 -14.93 6.51
C ALA A 101 17.87 -15.64 5.56
N TYR A 102 17.82 -15.23 4.29
CA TYR A 102 17.02 -15.89 3.25
C TYR A 102 17.40 -17.36 3.09
N LYS A 103 18.70 -17.67 3.02
CA LYS A 103 19.20 -19.04 2.91
C LYS A 103 18.77 -19.90 4.11
N GLU A 104 18.91 -19.40 5.32
CA GLU A 104 18.51 -20.12 6.54
C GLU A 104 17.00 -20.34 6.63
N LYS A 105 16.19 -19.44 6.05
CA LYS A 105 14.73 -19.57 5.95
C LYS A 105 14.26 -20.33 4.71
N ALA A 106 15.17 -20.86 3.89
CA ALA A 106 14.87 -21.52 2.62
C ALA A 106 14.04 -20.66 1.64
N LEU A 107 14.31 -19.34 1.63
CA LEU A 107 13.72 -18.36 0.71
C LEU A 107 14.68 -18.06 -0.45
N ASP A 108 14.14 -17.55 -1.55
CA ASP A 108 14.91 -17.19 -2.75
C ASP A 108 15.11 -15.67 -2.85
N TYR A 109 16.29 -15.21 -2.43
CA TYR A 109 16.65 -13.79 -2.45
C TYR A 109 16.69 -13.23 -3.88
N GLU A 110 17.22 -14.01 -4.83
CA GLU A 110 17.39 -13.55 -6.21
C GLU A 110 16.06 -13.40 -6.94
N LYS A 111 15.10 -14.28 -6.62
CA LYS A 111 13.73 -14.15 -7.10
C LYS A 111 13.08 -12.87 -6.56
N ASP A 112 13.12 -12.66 -5.25
CA ASP A 112 12.45 -11.51 -4.61
C ASP A 112 13.15 -10.18 -4.94
N LEU A 113 14.48 -10.18 -5.10
CA LEU A 113 15.25 -9.02 -5.52
C LEU A 113 14.75 -8.46 -6.86
N LYS A 114 14.48 -9.37 -7.82
CA LYS A 114 13.98 -9.04 -9.16
C LYS A 114 12.50 -8.69 -9.21
N ASP A 115 11.75 -9.03 -8.17
CA ASP A 115 10.33 -8.73 -8.08
C ASP A 115 10.13 -7.25 -7.72
N ILE A 116 9.76 -6.45 -8.73
CA ILE A 116 9.36 -5.05 -8.55
C ILE A 116 7.84 -5.01 -8.61
N HIS A 117 7.22 -4.72 -7.46
CA HIS A 117 5.78 -4.64 -7.36
C HIS A 117 5.23 -3.47 -8.19
N ASP A 118 4.48 -3.80 -9.25
CA ASP A 118 3.74 -2.84 -10.06
C ASP A 118 2.26 -2.83 -9.66
N PRO A 119 1.78 -1.80 -8.94
CA PRO A 119 0.39 -1.72 -8.49
C PRO A 119 -0.63 -1.70 -9.64
N VAL A 120 -0.28 -1.15 -10.82
CA VAL A 120 -1.19 -1.08 -11.98
C VAL A 120 -1.56 -2.49 -12.44
N VAL A 121 -0.59 -3.41 -12.39
CA VAL A 121 -0.76 -4.81 -12.79
C VAL A 121 -1.29 -5.62 -11.62
N ALA A 122 -0.62 -5.55 -10.47
CA ALA A 122 -0.89 -6.40 -9.31
C ALA A 122 -2.25 -6.15 -8.66
N HIS A 123 -2.76 -4.92 -8.71
CA HIS A 123 -4.01 -4.56 -8.02
C HIS A 123 -5.24 -4.55 -8.94
N LYS A 124 -5.06 -4.79 -10.24
CA LYS A 124 -6.12 -4.67 -11.27
C LYS A 124 -7.39 -5.48 -10.97
N THR A 125 -7.24 -6.62 -10.30
CA THR A 125 -8.34 -7.53 -9.96
C THR A 125 -8.65 -7.60 -8.47
N LEU A 126 -8.04 -6.73 -7.65
CA LEU A 126 -8.33 -6.71 -6.22
C LEU A 126 -9.71 -6.10 -5.96
N PRO A 127 -10.48 -6.65 -5.01
CA PRO A 127 -11.78 -6.12 -4.67
C PRO A 127 -11.64 -4.82 -3.86
N MET A 128 -12.66 -3.99 -3.94
CA MET A 128 -12.85 -2.83 -3.07
C MET A 128 -13.21 -3.32 -1.67
N GLU A 129 -12.91 -2.53 -0.64
CA GLU A 129 -13.04 -2.98 0.75
C GLU A 129 -13.76 -1.96 1.61
N ILE A 130 -14.60 -2.45 2.51
CA ILE A 130 -15.23 -1.65 3.57
C ILE A 130 -14.77 -2.23 4.90
N TRP A 131 -14.14 -1.40 5.74
CA TRP A 131 -13.87 -1.75 7.12
C TRP A 131 -15.09 -1.40 7.97
N HIS A 132 -15.95 -2.38 8.20
CA HIS A 132 -17.09 -2.25 9.08
C HIS A 132 -16.63 -2.27 10.55
N ALA A 133 -17.14 -1.37 11.40
CA ALA A 133 -16.61 -1.18 12.75
C ALA A 133 -16.70 -2.43 13.65
N LYS A 134 -17.72 -3.27 13.45
CA LYS A 134 -17.94 -4.53 14.19
C LYS A 134 -17.38 -5.76 13.47
N ASP A 135 -17.80 -5.95 12.22
CA ASP A 135 -17.51 -7.16 11.45
C ASP A 135 -16.15 -7.19 10.73
N GLY A 136 -15.34 -6.12 10.82
CA GLY A 136 -14.04 -6.05 10.13
C GLY A 136 -14.17 -5.79 8.63
N ILE A 137 -13.22 -6.32 7.84
CA ILE A 137 -13.10 -6.07 6.40
C ILE A 137 -14.13 -6.89 5.61
N LYS A 138 -14.93 -6.20 4.80
CA LYS A 138 -15.83 -6.78 3.79
C LYS A 138 -15.34 -6.38 2.40
N THR A 139 -15.38 -7.31 1.43
CA THR A 139 -14.86 -7.12 0.08
C THR A 139 -15.97 -7.07 -0.97
N TYR A 140 -15.76 -6.31 -2.04
CA TYR A 140 -16.73 -6.07 -3.11
C TYR A 140 -16.03 -6.11 -4.47
N ALA A 141 -16.55 -6.92 -5.40
CA ALA A 141 -15.91 -7.15 -6.69
C ALA A 141 -16.00 -5.96 -7.66
N SER A 142 -17.02 -5.09 -7.50
CA SER A 142 -17.25 -3.92 -8.35
C SER A 142 -17.44 -2.65 -7.53
N VAL A 143 -17.13 -1.50 -8.13
CA VAL A 143 -17.37 -0.19 -7.48
C VAL A 143 -18.87 0.04 -7.25
N GLY A 144 -19.73 -0.47 -8.12
CA GLY A 144 -21.19 -0.39 -7.94
C GLY A 144 -21.67 -1.16 -6.70
N ASP A 145 -21.26 -2.41 -6.54
CA ASP A 145 -21.63 -3.23 -5.37
C ASP A 145 -21.08 -2.63 -4.08
N PHE A 146 -19.86 -2.10 -4.13
CA PHE A 146 -19.24 -1.36 -3.04
C PHE A 146 -20.06 -0.13 -2.63
N LEU A 147 -20.45 0.72 -3.58
CA LEU A 147 -21.24 1.92 -3.31
C LEU A 147 -22.64 1.57 -2.80
N LYS A 148 -23.27 0.54 -3.36
CA LYS A 148 -24.57 0.02 -2.89
C LYS A 148 -24.48 -0.47 -1.44
N ALA A 149 -23.41 -1.19 -1.10
CA ALA A 149 -23.21 -1.66 0.27
C ALA A 149 -22.99 -0.50 1.25
N ILE A 150 -22.24 0.55 0.87
CA ILE A 150 -22.15 1.77 1.69
C ILE A 150 -23.53 2.39 1.88
N ALA A 151 -24.34 2.49 0.82
CA ALA A 151 -25.70 3.01 0.91
C ALA A 151 -26.55 2.21 1.90
N ASP A 152 -26.49 0.88 1.84
CA ASP A 152 -27.25 0.00 2.72
C ASP A 152 -26.79 0.08 4.18
N PHE A 153 -25.48 0.20 4.45
CA PHE A 153 -24.96 0.45 5.79
C PHE A 153 -25.39 1.82 6.34
N ASN A 154 -25.41 2.85 5.50
CA ASN A 154 -25.85 4.19 5.89
C ASN A 154 -27.33 4.23 6.25
N LYS A 155 -28.21 3.50 5.54
CA LYS A 155 -29.65 3.43 5.85
C LYS A 155 -29.94 2.95 7.28
N VAL A 156 -29.11 2.06 7.81
CA VAL A 156 -29.23 1.52 9.17
C VAL A 156 -28.22 2.15 10.15
N ALA A 157 -27.62 3.29 9.78
CA ALA A 157 -26.64 4.04 10.58
C ALA A 157 -25.48 3.17 11.12
N GLN A 158 -25.06 2.17 10.35
CA GLN A 158 -23.90 1.35 10.72
C GLN A 158 -22.60 2.12 10.55
N LYS A 159 -21.75 2.08 11.57
CA LYS A 159 -20.45 2.76 11.56
C LYS A 159 -19.46 2.00 10.67
N LEU A 160 -18.88 2.72 9.72
CA LEU A 160 -17.74 2.26 8.92
C LEU A 160 -16.48 2.97 9.41
N ASN A 161 -15.42 2.22 9.67
CA ASN A 161 -14.12 2.76 10.06
C ASN A 161 -13.45 3.42 8.86
N ALA A 162 -13.41 2.72 7.73
CA ALA A 162 -12.87 3.22 6.47
C ALA A 162 -13.46 2.45 5.28
N THR A 163 -13.25 3.01 4.09
CA THR A 163 -13.54 2.37 2.81
C THR A 163 -12.32 2.53 1.91
N TYR A 164 -12.03 1.53 1.09
CA TYR A 164 -10.84 1.49 0.24
C TYR A 164 -11.21 1.12 -1.19
N VAL A 165 -10.67 1.89 -2.12
CA VAL A 165 -10.79 1.69 -3.58
C VAL A 165 -9.40 1.78 -4.20
N TYR A 166 -9.30 1.58 -5.51
CA TYR A 166 -8.03 1.65 -6.24
C TYR A 166 -8.09 2.73 -7.33
N ASP A 167 -7.02 3.50 -7.46
CA ASP A 167 -6.87 4.47 -8.53
C ASP A 167 -6.70 3.76 -9.88
N LYS A 168 -7.51 4.12 -10.86
CA LYS A 168 -7.51 3.48 -12.18
C LYS A 168 -6.19 3.66 -12.93
N THR A 169 -5.48 4.77 -12.70
CA THR A 169 -4.26 5.13 -13.44
C THR A 169 -3.03 4.44 -12.88
N THR A 170 -2.88 4.47 -11.56
CA THR A 170 -1.67 4.01 -10.83
C THR A 170 -1.87 2.68 -10.12
N GLY A 171 -3.11 2.19 -9.99
CA GLY A 171 -3.42 1.00 -9.21
C GLY A 171 -3.25 1.18 -7.70
N LEU A 172 -2.92 2.38 -7.22
CA LEU A 172 -2.72 2.63 -5.79
C LEU A 172 -4.03 2.58 -5.03
N LYS A 173 -4.01 1.93 -3.86
CA LYS A 173 -5.14 1.93 -2.92
C LYS A 173 -5.32 3.32 -2.33
N LEU A 174 -6.56 3.73 -2.10
CA LEU A 174 -6.88 5.01 -1.47
C LEU A 174 -8.16 4.90 -0.67
N PHE A 175 -8.35 5.81 0.27
CA PHE A 175 -9.62 5.93 0.96
C PHE A 175 -10.74 6.30 -0.02
N GLY A 176 -11.87 5.59 0.03
CA GLY A 176 -13.01 5.84 -0.86
C GLY A 176 -13.53 7.27 -0.76
N LYS A 177 -13.54 7.85 0.45
CA LYS A 177 -13.90 9.26 0.69
C LYS A 177 -12.97 10.28 0.01
N MET A 178 -11.75 9.88 -0.35
CA MET A 178 -10.77 10.75 -1.02
C MET A 178 -10.75 10.54 -2.54
N ALA A 179 -11.51 9.57 -3.06
CA ALA A 179 -11.52 9.24 -4.47
C ALA A 179 -12.44 10.17 -5.27
N PHE A 180 -12.02 10.46 -6.50
CA PHE A 180 -12.90 10.97 -7.55
C PHE A 180 -13.54 9.79 -8.27
N TYR A 181 -14.86 9.80 -8.41
CA TYR A 181 -15.62 8.76 -9.09
C TYR A 181 -15.99 9.27 -10.49
N VAL A 182 -15.74 8.48 -11.52
CA VAL A 182 -16.26 8.73 -12.87
C VAL A 182 -17.42 7.78 -13.12
N GLN A 183 -18.61 8.34 -13.29
CA GLN A 183 -19.79 7.65 -13.77
C GLN A 183 -19.84 7.72 -15.29
N ALA A 184 -19.63 6.59 -15.96
CA ALA A 184 -19.80 6.48 -17.41
C ALA A 184 -21.29 6.46 -17.80
N LYS A 185 -21.58 6.63 -19.11
CA LYS A 185 -22.97 6.69 -19.63
C LYS A 185 -23.77 5.41 -19.39
N ASP A 186 -23.09 4.27 -19.36
CA ASP A 186 -23.67 2.96 -19.06
C ASP A 186 -23.83 2.71 -17.55
N GLY A 187 -23.50 3.69 -16.71
CA GLY A 187 -23.56 3.61 -15.26
C GLY A 187 -22.31 2.99 -14.61
N ALA A 188 -21.31 2.55 -15.39
CA ALA A 188 -20.08 2.00 -14.84
C ALA A 188 -19.31 3.05 -14.02
N MET A 189 -18.86 2.65 -12.84
CA MET A 189 -18.10 3.51 -11.92
C MET A 189 -16.62 3.18 -11.95
N THR A 190 -15.77 4.20 -12.05
CA THR A 190 -14.31 4.08 -12.02
C THR A 190 -13.73 5.10 -11.05
N THR A 191 -12.75 4.71 -10.23
CA THR A 191 -12.16 5.55 -9.18
C THR A 191 -10.80 6.10 -9.57
N PHE A 192 -10.52 7.33 -9.13
CA PHE A 192 -9.28 8.05 -9.39
C PHE A 192 -8.79 8.78 -8.14
N LEU A 193 -7.47 8.82 -7.95
CA LEU A 193 -6.82 9.60 -6.91
C LEU A 193 -6.71 11.07 -7.30
N ARG A 194 -6.39 11.35 -8.57
CA ARG A 194 -6.17 12.71 -9.06
C ARG A 194 -7.37 13.16 -9.89
N LYS A 195 -7.88 14.36 -9.59
CA LYS A 195 -9.01 14.95 -10.32
C LYS A 195 -8.71 15.08 -11.81
N GLN A 196 -7.49 15.48 -12.19
CA GLN A 196 -7.11 15.64 -13.59
C GLN A 196 -7.22 14.33 -14.39
N ASP A 197 -6.88 13.19 -13.79
CA ASP A 197 -7.01 11.89 -14.44
C ASP A 197 -8.49 11.51 -14.59
N ALA A 198 -9.30 11.79 -13.56
CA ALA A 198 -10.75 11.58 -13.59
C ALA A 198 -11.42 12.42 -14.69
N ASP A 199 -11.10 13.71 -14.77
CA ASP A 199 -11.63 14.63 -15.79
C ASP A 199 -11.25 14.15 -17.20
N SER A 200 -9.98 13.76 -17.39
CA SER A 200 -9.48 13.24 -18.68
C SER A 200 -10.19 11.95 -19.08
N TYR A 201 -10.41 11.04 -18.13
CA TYR A 201 -11.12 9.80 -18.38
C TYR A 201 -12.61 10.04 -18.66
N ALA A 202 -13.27 10.89 -17.88
CA ALA A 202 -14.67 11.28 -18.07
C ALA A 202 -14.90 11.87 -19.47
N ALA A 203 -14.02 12.77 -19.93
CA ALA A 203 -14.09 13.31 -21.29
C ALA A 203 -13.98 12.20 -22.36
N LYS A 204 -13.11 11.22 -22.16
CA LYS A 204 -12.91 10.09 -23.08
C LYS A 204 -14.12 9.15 -23.16
N VAL A 205 -14.75 8.84 -22.02
CA VAL A 205 -15.90 7.91 -21.94
C VAL A 205 -17.26 8.61 -22.01
N GLY A 206 -17.26 9.95 -22.10
CA GLY A 206 -18.47 10.76 -22.04
C GLY A 206 -19.20 10.67 -20.69
N GLY A 207 -18.46 10.49 -19.60
CA GLY A 207 -18.98 10.36 -18.24
C GLY A 207 -18.95 11.67 -17.44
N LYS A 208 -19.30 11.57 -16.16
CA LYS A 208 -19.28 12.67 -15.19
C LYS A 208 -18.37 12.34 -14.01
N VAL A 209 -17.56 13.31 -13.59
CA VAL A 209 -16.77 13.22 -12.33
C VAL A 209 -17.65 13.65 -11.17
N ILE A 210 -17.73 12.82 -10.13
CA ILE A 210 -18.55 13.01 -8.93
C ILE A 210 -17.78 12.61 -7.66
N GLY A 211 -18.23 13.09 -6.50
CA GLY A 211 -17.72 12.70 -5.19
C GLY A 211 -18.41 11.43 -4.65
N LEU A 212 -17.95 10.94 -3.49
CA LEU A 212 -18.47 9.72 -2.87
C LEU A 212 -19.96 9.81 -2.56
N GLU A 213 -20.44 10.92 -2.00
CA GLU A 213 -21.84 11.08 -1.59
C GLU A 213 -22.79 11.02 -2.78
N GLU A 214 -22.44 11.68 -3.89
CA GLU A 214 -23.20 11.63 -5.13
C GLU A 214 -23.14 10.24 -5.78
N ALA A 215 -21.97 9.58 -5.72
CA ALA A 215 -21.82 8.21 -6.21
C ALA A 215 -22.71 7.22 -5.43
N ILE A 216 -22.78 7.34 -4.11
CA ILE A 216 -23.69 6.55 -3.26
C ILE A 216 -25.15 6.83 -3.62
N ALA A 217 -25.53 8.10 -3.75
CA ALA A 217 -26.91 8.48 -4.09
C ALA A 217 -27.36 7.90 -5.44
N SER A 218 -26.44 7.79 -6.40
CA SER A 218 -26.73 7.20 -7.72
C SER A 218 -27.05 5.69 -7.68
N MET A 219 -26.71 4.99 -6.59
CA MET A 219 -27.02 3.56 -6.41
C MET A 219 -28.39 3.31 -5.75
N THR A 220 -29.03 4.36 -5.25
CA THR A 220 -30.30 4.27 -4.52
C THR A 220 -31.53 4.69 -5.35
N GLY A 221 -31.32 4.99 -6.63
CA GLY A 221 -32.38 5.29 -7.60
C GLY A 221 -33.06 4.06 -8.19
#